data_AF-K7MK40-F1
#
_entry.id   AF-K7MK40-F1
#
_cell.length_a   1.000
_cell.length_b   1.000
_cell.length_c   1.000
_cell.angle_alpha   90.00
_cell.angle_beta   90.00
_cell.angle_gamma   90.00
#
_symmetry.space_group_name_H-M   'P 1'
#
loop_
_entity.id
_entity.type
_entity.pdbx_description
1 polymer ?
#
loop_
_entity_poly.entity_id
_entity_poly.type
_entity_poly.pdbx_seq_one_letter_code
_entity_poly.pdbx_strand_id
1 'polypeptide(L)'
;MQMQMAMNIQLTPFISNPRQGQLLNLNFPNKHSTLTCCAIRNSDLKLSQTQRLVHHFNPKTPIEEAVTPPTSWYTHPSFFHLELDRVFYRGWQVVGSTEQIKDPRDYFTGRLGDVEYVVCRDDSGIVRAFHNVCRHHASLLAYGSGKKSCFVCPYHGWTYGFNGALLKATRISGMRNFNVNDFGLLPMKVATWGPFVLLNLEKENLSKKEVDSHNVSKEWLGSSSEILSTNGVDSSLSYVCRREYTIECNWKVFCDNYLDGGYHVPYAHKGLASGLKLDSYSITVWTLDGHQSCGSTRTQQMSSNI
;
A
#
# COMPACT_ATOMS: atom_id res chain seq x y z
N MET A 1 20.97 -10.57 18.63
CA MET A 1 19.92 -9.65 18.16
C MET A 1 19.50 -10.11 16.79
N GLN A 2 18.28 -10.63 16.64
CA GLN A 2 17.75 -11.11 15.35
C GLN A 2 17.11 -9.90 14.66
N MET A 3 17.57 -9.56 13.45
CA MET A 3 17.07 -8.40 12.72
C MET A 3 16.00 -8.87 11.74
N GLN A 4 14.78 -8.36 11.90
CA GLN A 4 13.66 -8.60 10.98
C GLN A 4 13.63 -7.50 9.92
N MET A 5 13.38 -7.86 8.66
CA MET A 5 13.20 -6.91 7.56
C MET A 5 11.78 -7.02 7.03
N ALA A 6 11.13 -5.87 6.84
CA ALA A 6 9.88 -5.77 6.10
C ALA A 6 10.12 -4.92 4.86
N MET A 7 9.51 -5.32 3.75
CA MET A 7 9.59 -4.60 2.50
C MET A 7 8.20 -4.15 2.07
N ASN A 8 8.11 -2.93 1.57
CA ASN A 8 6.92 -2.40 0.95
C ASN A 8 7.28 -1.89 -0.46
N ILE A 9 6.35 -2.04 -1.40
CA ILE A 9 6.48 -1.59 -2.78
C ILE A 9 5.56 -0.38 -2.98
N GLN A 10 6.14 0.73 -3.41
CA GLN A 10 5.38 1.87 -3.90
C GLN A 10 5.41 1.88 -5.42
N LEU A 11 4.23 1.86 -6.04
CA LEU A 11 4.10 1.94 -7.48
C LEU A 11 4.11 3.37 -7.97
N THR A 12 4.91 3.63 -8.99
CA THR A 12 4.88 4.85 -9.78
C THR A 12 4.65 4.50 -11.26
N PRO A 13 3.85 5.26 -12.00
CA PRO A 13 3.69 5.02 -13.42
C PRO A 13 5.03 5.27 -14.12
N PHE A 14 5.43 4.32 -14.97
CA PHE A 14 6.57 4.52 -15.86
C PHE A 14 6.14 5.50 -16.97
N ILE A 15 6.51 6.77 -16.82
CA ILE A 15 6.40 7.74 -17.91
C ILE A 15 7.64 7.52 -18.77
N SER A 16 7.48 6.79 -19.87
CA SER A 16 8.50 6.82 -20.92
C SER A 16 8.63 8.28 -21.34
N ASN A 17 9.74 8.93 -21.00
CA ASN A 17 10.04 10.24 -21.56
C ASN A 17 10.00 10.07 -23.08
N PRO A 18 9.05 10.69 -23.80
CA PRO A 18 9.13 10.68 -25.24
C PRO A 18 10.47 11.36 -25.58
N ARG A 19 11.25 10.75 -26.48
CA ARG A 19 12.45 11.38 -27.02
C ARG A 19 12.09 12.84 -27.33
N GLN A 20 12.89 13.78 -26.82
CA GLN A 20 12.70 15.22 -26.97
C GLN A 20 12.14 15.55 -28.36
N GLY A 21 10.90 16.05 -28.41
CA GLY A 21 10.33 16.59 -29.64
C GLY A 21 8.91 16.16 -29.96
N GLN A 22 7.95 16.34 -29.04
CA GLN A 22 6.54 16.57 -29.42
C GLN A 22 5.77 17.17 -28.24
N LEU A 23 5.65 18.50 -28.24
CA LEU A 23 4.70 19.23 -27.40
C LEU A 23 3.30 18.97 -27.95
N LEU A 24 2.52 18.12 -27.28
CA LEU A 24 1.08 18.03 -27.52
C LEU A 24 0.37 19.07 -26.66
N ASN A 25 -0.12 20.13 -27.30
CA ASN A 25 -1.04 21.10 -26.72
C ASN A 25 -2.33 20.40 -26.27
N LEU A 26 -2.54 20.28 -24.96
CA LEU A 26 -3.82 19.85 -24.40
C LEU A 26 -4.71 21.07 -24.17
N ASN A 27 -5.48 21.44 -25.21
CA ASN A 27 -6.64 22.32 -25.05
C ASN A 27 -7.82 21.48 -24.56
N PHE A 28 -8.32 21.76 -23.35
CA PHE A 28 -9.56 21.18 -22.81
C PHE A 28 -10.75 22.10 -23.15
N PRO A 29 -11.74 21.67 -23.96
CA PRO A 29 -12.98 22.41 -24.06
C PRO A 29 -13.91 22.02 -22.90
N ASN A 30 -14.25 23.03 -22.08
CA ASN A 30 -15.34 22.97 -21.10
C ASN A 30 -16.69 22.78 -21.82
N LYS A 31 -17.34 21.63 -21.65
CA LYS A 31 -18.81 21.53 -21.79
C LYS A 31 -19.38 20.61 -20.71
N HIS A 32 -20.25 21.20 -19.89
CA HIS A 32 -21.12 20.52 -18.96
C HIS A 32 -22.07 19.58 -19.71
N SER A 33 -22.10 18.29 -19.32
CA SER A 33 -23.18 17.38 -19.69
C SER A 33 -23.64 16.60 -18.46
N THR A 34 -24.89 16.85 -18.07
CA THR A 34 -25.70 16.09 -17.13
C THR A 34 -25.80 14.63 -17.57
N LEU A 35 -25.32 13.70 -16.76
CA LEU A 35 -25.47 12.26 -16.99
C LEU A 35 -26.73 11.75 -16.28
N THR A 36 -27.77 11.49 -17.06
CA THR A 36 -28.97 10.78 -16.63
C THR A 36 -28.68 9.27 -16.62
N CYS A 37 -29.12 8.61 -15.55
CA CYS A 37 -28.99 7.17 -15.33
C CYS A 37 -29.83 6.39 -16.37
N CYS A 38 -29.19 5.61 -17.24
CA CYS A 38 -29.83 4.56 -18.01
C CYS A 38 -29.13 3.23 -17.74
N ALA A 39 -29.86 2.33 -17.09
CA ALA A 39 -29.48 0.94 -16.94
C ALA A 39 -29.42 0.26 -18.31
N ILE A 40 -28.25 -0.24 -18.70
CA ILE A 40 -28.09 -1.10 -19.87
C ILE A 40 -27.97 -2.54 -19.36
N ARG A 41 -29.06 -3.30 -19.50
CA ARG A 41 -28.98 -4.76 -19.66
C ARG A 41 -28.84 -5.03 -21.14
N ASN A 42 -27.72 -5.58 -21.58
CA ASN A 42 -27.67 -6.46 -22.75
C ASN A 42 -26.42 -7.34 -22.73
N SER A 43 -26.67 -8.63 -22.83
CA SER A 43 -25.75 -9.76 -22.95
C SER A 43 -25.08 -9.75 -24.33
N ASP A 44 -23.85 -9.21 -24.39
CA ASP A 44 -22.76 -9.57 -25.31
C ASP A 44 -21.57 -8.67 -24.99
N LEU A 45 -20.94 -8.91 -23.84
CA LEU A 45 -19.78 -8.12 -23.41
C LEU A 45 -18.55 -8.58 -24.19
N LYS A 46 -18.22 -7.90 -25.29
CA LYS A 46 -16.85 -7.91 -25.83
C LYS A 46 -15.91 -7.51 -24.69
N LEU A 47 -15.16 -8.48 -24.16
CA LEU A 47 -14.16 -8.24 -23.11
C LEU A 47 -13.24 -7.08 -23.53
N SER A 48 -12.90 -6.21 -22.59
CA SER A 48 -11.87 -5.20 -22.83
C SER A 48 -10.55 -5.89 -23.23
N GLN A 49 -9.67 -5.18 -23.95
CA GLN A 49 -8.37 -5.73 -24.32
C GLN A 49 -7.60 -6.25 -23.09
N THR A 50 -7.64 -5.51 -21.97
CA THR A 50 -7.04 -5.93 -20.71
C THR A 50 -7.66 -7.21 -20.15
N GLN A 51 -9.00 -7.35 -20.19
CA GLN A 51 -9.66 -8.58 -19.74
C GLN A 51 -9.22 -9.79 -20.57
N ARG A 52 -9.09 -9.65 -21.90
CA ARG A 52 -8.55 -10.73 -22.74
C ARG A 52 -7.12 -11.10 -22.33
N LEU A 53 -6.26 -10.11 -22.09
CA LEU A 53 -4.88 -10.35 -21.64
C LEU A 53 -4.81 -11.05 -20.27
N VAL A 54 -5.73 -10.74 -19.35
CA VAL A 54 -5.82 -11.45 -18.06
C VAL A 54 -6.21 -12.93 -18.28
N HIS A 55 -7.11 -13.22 -19.23
CA HIS A 55 -7.50 -14.61 -19.50
C HIS A 55 -6.45 -15.46 -20.21
N HIS A 56 -5.33 -14.89 -20.66
CA HIS A 56 -4.21 -15.66 -21.22
C HIS A 56 -3.45 -16.47 -20.16
N PHE A 57 -3.61 -16.14 -18.87
CA PHE A 57 -3.04 -16.91 -17.77
C PHE A 57 -4.15 -17.73 -17.10
N ASN A 58 -3.92 -19.03 -16.95
CA ASN A 58 -4.83 -19.91 -16.21
C ASN A 58 -4.23 -20.24 -14.83
N PRO A 59 -4.76 -19.66 -13.73
CA PRO A 59 -4.24 -19.90 -12.39
C PRO A 59 -4.52 -21.32 -11.87
N LYS A 60 -5.30 -22.13 -12.60
CA LYS A 60 -5.58 -23.53 -12.24
C LYS A 60 -4.64 -24.53 -12.91
N THR A 61 -3.71 -24.06 -13.75
CA THR A 61 -2.69 -24.92 -14.36
C THR A 61 -1.82 -25.49 -13.24
N PRO A 62 -1.60 -26.82 -13.15
CA PRO A 62 -0.68 -27.41 -12.18
C PRO A 62 0.70 -26.76 -12.28
N ILE A 63 1.41 -26.64 -11.15
CA ILE A 63 2.68 -25.91 -11.10
C ILE A 63 3.74 -26.53 -12.01
N GLU A 64 3.67 -27.84 -12.23
CA GLU A 64 4.54 -28.63 -13.10
C GLU A 64 4.38 -28.29 -14.59
N GLU A 65 3.23 -27.75 -14.96
CA GLU A 65 2.87 -27.35 -16.33
C GLU A 65 2.73 -25.82 -16.46
N ALA A 66 2.82 -25.10 -15.35
CA ALA A 66 2.62 -23.66 -15.31
C ALA A 66 3.78 -22.93 -15.99
N VAL A 67 3.43 -21.85 -16.68
CA VAL A 67 4.38 -20.90 -17.26
C VAL A 67 4.26 -19.57 -16.54
N THR A 68 5.31 -18.76 -16.61
CA THR A 68 5.25 -17.39 -16.10
C THR A 68 4.15 -16.59 -16.81
N PRO A 69 3.57 -15.59 -16.14
CA PRO A 69 2.58 -14.72 -16.77
C PRO A 69 3.07 -14.14 -18.11
N PRO A 70 2.19 -13.95 -19.10
CA PRO A 70 2.58 -13.39 -20.39
C PRO A 70 3.26 -12.01 -20.23
N THR A 71 4.27 -11.70 -21.05
CA THR A 71 5.03 -10.42 -21.00
C THR A 71 4.14 -9.17 -20.94
N SER A 72 2.96 -9.22 -21.57
CA SER A 72 1.97 -8.15 -21.53
C SER A 72 1.52 -7.75 -20.12
N TRP A 73 1.51 -8.66 -19.14
CA TRP A 73 1.16 -8.34 -17.76
C TRP A 73 2.18 -7.41 -17.09
N TYR A 74 3.44 -7.46 -17.52
CA TYR A 74 4.51 -6.64 -16.96
C TYR A 74 4.66 -5.30 -17.68
N THR A 75 4.28 -5.24 -18.96
CA THR A 75 4.65 -4.14 -19.86
C THR A 75 3.46 -3.37 -20.42
N HIS A 76 2.27 -3.96 -20.50
CA HIS A 76 1.13 -3.32 -21.14
C HIS A 76 0.53 -2.25 -20.20
N PRO A 77 0.40 -0.99 -20.64
CA PRO A 77 0.05 0.13 -19.75
C PRO A 77 -1.33 0.00 -19.11
N SER A 78 -2.23 -0.77 -19.73
CA SER A 78 -3.57 -1.01 -19.17
C SER A 78 -3.57 -1.86 -17.89
N PHE A 79 -2.48 -2.56 -17.59
CA PHE A 79 -2.35 -3.31 -16.34
C PHE A 79 -2.06 -2.40 -15.15
N PHE A 80 -1.39 -1.26 -15.33
CA PHE A 80 -0.99 -0.40 -14.21
C PHE A 80 -2.20 0.04 -13.35
N HIS A 81 -3.21 0.66 -13.99
CA HIS A 81 -4.41 1.10 -13.28
C HIS A 81 -5.27 -0.07 -12.80
N LEU A 82 -5.29 -1.18 -13.55
CA LEU A 82 -6.01 -2.39 -13.15
C LEU A 82 -5.41 -2.98 -11.87
N GLU A 83 -4.09 -3.05 -11.77
CA GLU A 83 -3.36 -3.58 -10.62
C GLU A 83 -3.51 -2.66 -9.41
N LEU A 84 -3.42 -1.34 -9.60
CA LEU A 84 -3.75 -0.40 -8.54
C LEU A 84 -5.16 -0.65 -7.97
N ASP A 85 -6.19 -0.73 -8.82
CA ASP A 85 -7.56 -1.00 -8.38
C ASP A 85 -7.75 -2.39 -7.76
N ARG A 86 -7.13 -3.44 -8.33
CA ARG A 86 -7.43 -4.83 -7.97
C ARG A 86 -6.53 -5.44 -6.92
N VAL A 87 -5.31 -4.93 -6.78
CA VAL A 87 -4.30 -5.46 -5.84
C VAL A 87 -4.03 -4.47 -4.73
N PHE A 88 -3.67 -3.23 -5.07
CA PHE A 88 -3.17 -2.28 -4.06
C PHE A 88 -4.28 -1.56 -3.30
N TYR A 89 -5.41 -1.26 -3.95
CA TYR A 89 -6.50 -0.49 -3.33
C TYR A 89 -7.53 -1.33 -2.60
N ARG A 90 -7.54 -2.66 -2.76
CA ARG A 90 -8.56 -3.56 -2.19
C ARG A 90 -8.03 -4.47 -1.07
N GLY A 91 -6.91 -4.10 -0.46
CA GLY A 91 -6.29 -4.88 0.60
C GLY A 91 -5.51 -4.00 1.56
N TRP A 92 -5.10 -4.60 2.67
CA TRP A 92 -4.23 -3.94 3.64
C TRP A 92 -2.80 -3.85 3.10
N GLN A 93 -2.26 -2.63 3.11
CA GLN A 93 -0.91 -2.30 2.65
C GLN A 93 -0.12 -1.78 3.83
N VAL A 94 1.05 -2.37 4.11
CA VAL A 94 1.98 -1.83 5.12
C VAL A 94 2.50 -0.50 4.61
N VAL A 95 2.34 0.59 5.35
CA VAL A 95 2.74 1.94 4.92
C VAL A 95 3.78 2.61 5.81
N GLY A 96 4.05 2.04 6.98
CA GLY A 96 4.98 2.61 7.94
C GLY A 96 5.14 1.75 9.19
N SER A 97 5.96 2.27 10.12
CA SER A 97 6.16 1.70 11.44
C SER A 97 5.30 2.39 12.48
N THR A 98 4.84 1.65 13.49
CA THR A 98 4.12 2.20 14.65
C THR A 98 4.96 3.21 15.42
N GLU A 99 6.29 3.14 15.36
CA GLU A 99 7.19 4.12 15.97
C GLU A 99 7.10 5.51 15.33
N GLN A 100 6.70 5.62 14.05
CA GLN A 100 6.53 6.92 13.38
C GLN A 100 5.31 7.70 13.88
N ILE A 101 4.43 7.04 14.63
CA ILE A 101 3.21 7.59 15.23
C ILE A 101 3.10 7.15 16.70
N LYS A 102 4.22 7.21 17.43
CA LYS A 102 4.30 6.74 18.81
C LYS A 102 3.48 7.64 19.73
N ASP A 103 3.70 8.95 19.65
CA ASP A 103 3.10 9.93 20.55
C ASP A 103 1.92 10.65 19.88
N PRO A 104 0.97 11.20 20.67
CA PRO A 104 -0.03 12.12 20.13
C PRO A 104 0.64 13.23 19.32
N ARG A 105 0.02 13.58 18.19
CA ARG A 105 0.45 14.57 17.20
C ARG A 105 1.61 14.17 16.29
N ASP A 106 2.12 12.96 16.44
CA ASP A 106 3.05 12.40 15.46
C ASP A 106 2.31 12.07 14.16
N TYR A 107 2.96 12.29 13.03
CA TYR A 107 2.45 11.99 11.71
C TYR A 107 3.56 11.53 10.76
N PHE A 108 3.16 10.82 9.71
CA PHE A 108 3.96 10.62 8.50
C PHE A 108 3.07 10.63 7.26
N THR A 109 3.67 10.96 6.13
CA THR A 109 3.01 10.98 4.82
C THR A 109 3.62 9.97 3.88
N GLY A 110 2.86 9.57 2.86
CA GLY A 110 3.39 8.81 1.74
C GLY A 110 2.39 8.73 0.60
N ARG A 111 2.73 7.92 -0.41
CA ARG A 111 1.92 7.74 -1.60
C ARG A 111 1.80 6.26 -1.96
N LEU A 112 0.60 5.85 -2.38
CA LEU A 112 0.34 4.54 -2.97
C LEU A 112 -0.34 4.70 -4.32
N GLY A 113 0.40 4.44 -5.41
CA GLY A 113 -0.06 4.77 -6.76
C GLY A 113 -0.25 6.28 -6.91
N ASP A 114 -1.48 6.71 -7.20
CA ASP A 114 -1.86 8.12 -7.31
C ASP A 114 -2.48 8.70 -6.02
N VAL A 115 -2.51 7.94 -4.93
CA VAL A 115 -3.16 8.34 -3.67
C VAL A 115 -2.12 8.82 -2.64
N GLU A 116 -2.19 10.12 -2.33
CA GLU A 116 -1.41 10.77 -1.27
C GLU A 116 -2.11 10.62 0.08
N TYR A 117 -1.40 10.10 1.07
CA TYR A 117 -1.95 9.83 2.41
C TYR A 117 -1.13 10.50 3.52
N VAL A 118 -1.81 10.78 4.62
CA VAL A 118 -1.21 11.16 5.90
C VAL A 118 -1.77 10.25 6.97
N VAL A 119 -0.88 9.65 7.76
CA VAL A 119 -1.21 8.88 8.95
C VAL A 119 -0.75 9.66 10.16
N CYS A 120 -1.56 9.68 11.22
CA CYS A 120 -1.25 10.40 12.43
C CYS A 120 -1.88 9.78 13.67
N ARG A 121 -1.33 10.11 14.85
CA ARG A 121 -1.99 9.85 16.13
C ARG A 121 -2.63 11.12 16.66
N ASP A 122 -3.94 11.10 16.91
CA ASP A 122 -4.64 12.26 17.42
C ASP A 122 -4.38 12.54 18.92
N ASP A 123 -4.92 13.65 19.43
CA ASP A 123 -4.79 14.05 20.83
C ASP A 123 -5.44 13.06 21.81
N SER A 124 -6.37 12.21 21.34
CA SER A 124 -6.98 11.13 22.11
C SER A 124 -6.17 9.83 22.06
N GLY A 125 -5.04 9.82 21.36
CA GLY A 125 -4.19 8.66 21.17
C GLY A 125 -4.66 7.70 20.07
N ILE A 126 -5.68 8.06 19.28
CA ILE A 126 -6.25 7.21 18.23
C ILE A 126 -5.43 7.38 16.95
N VAL A 127 -5.07 6.27 16.30
CA VAL A 127 -4.41 6.27 14.99
C VAL A 127 -5.44 6.55 13.90
N ARG A 128 -5.15 7.50 13.02
CA ARG A 128 -6.02 7.93 11.93
C ARG A 128 -5.24 8.07 10.64
N ALA A 129 -5.95 7.94 9.53
CA ALA A 129 -5.40 8.20 8.21
C ALA A 129 -6.39 8.98 7.35
N PHE A 130 -5.85 9.83 6.49
CA PHE A 130 -6.63 10.67 5.59
C PHE A 130 -5.94 10.78 4.23
N HIS A 131 -6.72 11.13 3.20
CA HIS A 131 -6.16 11.72 1.99
C HIS A 131 -5.39 13.00 2.38
N ASN A 132 -4.10 13.09 2.05
CA ASN A 132 -3.23 14.23 2.34
C ASN A 132 -3.50 15.40 1.39
N VAL A 133 -4.77 15.77 1.21
CA VAL A 133 -5.22 16.70 0.19
C VAL A 133 -6.23 17.66 0.79
N CYS A 134 -5.95 18.96 0.69
CA CYS A 134 -6.86 19.99 1.15
C CYS A 134 -8.19 19.93 0.39
N ARG A 135 -9.31 19.96 1.14
CA ARG A 135 -10.68 19.95 0.60
C ARG A 135 -11.08 21.24 -0.13
N HIS A 136 -10.22 22.27 -0.13
CA HIS A 136 -10.44 23.53 -0.84
C HIS A 136 -9.99 23.44 -2.31
N HIS A 137 -8.68 23.44 -2.56
CA HIS A 137 -8.08 23.39 -3.91
C HIS A 137 -6.93 22.39 -4.00
N ALA A 138 -7.10 21.22 -3.39
CA ALA A 138 -6.28 20.02 -3.57
C ALA A 138 -4.76 20.13 -3.31
N SER A 139 -4.31 21.18 -2.61
CA SER A 139 -2.91 21.26 -2.15
C SER A 139 -2.62 20.16 -1.12
N LEU A 140 -1.42 19.60 -1.17
CA LEU A 140 -0.90 18.74 -0.10
C LEU A 140 -0.81 19.51 1.22
N LEU A 141 -1.09 18.83 2.33
CA LEU A 141 -1.17 19.44 3.67
C LEU A 141 0.09 19.22 4.49
N ALA A 142 0.78 18.11 4.28
CA ALA A 142 1.99 17.74 5.00
C ALA A 142 2.97 16.99 4.09
N TYR A 143 4.24 16.94 4.51
CA TYR A 143 5.32 16.23 3.82
C TYR A 143 6.24 15.58 4.87
N GLY A 144 6.75 14.39 4.57
CA GLY A 144 7.67 13.65 5.43
C GLY A 144 6.99 13.14 6.70
N SER A 145 7.69 13.22 7.82
CA SER A 145 7.20 12.79 9.13
C SER A 145 7.62 13.77 10.22
N GLY A 146 6.92 13.76 11.36
CA GLY A 146 7.28 14.56 12.52
C GLY A 146 6.09 14.82 13.43
N LYS A 147 6.12 15.94 14.14
CA LYS A 147 5.07 16.35 15.09
C LYS A 147 4.50 17.71 14.72
N LYS A 148 3.17 17.86 14.73
CA LYS A 148 2.47 19.13 14.41
C LYS A 148 1.27 19.35 15.32
N SER A 149 0.90 20.60 15.60
CA SER A 149 -0.36 20.89 16.30
C SER A 149 -1.60 20.74 15.42
N CYS A 150 -1.45 21.01 14.12
CA CYS A 150 -2.51 20.91 13.11
C CYS A 150 -1.89 20.83 11.70
N PHE A 151 -2.71 20.47 10.72
CA PHE A 151 -2.35 20.52 9.31
C PHE A 151 -2.84 21.83 8.70
N VAL A 152 -1.93 22.67 8.21
CA VAL A 152 -2.26 23.97 7.61
C VAL A 152 -1.98 23.90 6.12
N CYS A 153 -3.02 24.09 5.31
CA CYS A 153 -2.90 24.16 3.87
C CYS A 153 -2.02 25.35 3.46
N PRO A 154 -0.92 25.12 2.72
CA PRO A 154 0.01 26.19 2.35
C PRO A 154 -0.59 27.17 1.35
N TYR A 155 -1.69 26.81 0.68
CA TYR A 155 -2.29 27.64 -0.35
C TYR A 155 -3.15 28.78 0.25
N HIS A 156 -4.14 28.45 1.08
CA HIS A 156 -5.12 29.41 1.60
C HIS A 156 -5.27 29.40 3.13
N GLY A 157 -4.43 28.64 3.83
CA GLY A 157 -4.41 28.61 5.30
C GLY A 157 -5.61 27.89 5.92
N TRP A 158 -6.30 27.01 5.19
CA TRP A 158 -7.28 26.11 5.81
C TRP A 158 -6.57 25.19 6.80
N THR A 159 -7.09 25.11 8.03
CA THR A 159 -6.46 24.39 9.13
C THR A 159 -7.30 23.19 9.52
N TYR A 160 -6.69 22.01 9.57
CA TYR A 160 -7.31 20.75 9.95
C TYR A 160 -6.69 20.20 11.24
N GLY A 161 -7.53 19.64 12.10
CA GLY A 161 -7.09 18.91 13.28
C GLY A 161 -6.61 17.51 12.95
N PHE A 162 -5.97 16.84 13.91
CA PHE A 162 -5.51 15.45 13.76
C PHE A 162 -6.67 14.44 13.74
N ASN A 163 -7.86 14.85 14.15
CA ASN A 163 -9.10 14.09 13.96
C ASN A 163 -9.72 14.28 12.54
N GLY A 164 -9.07 15.06 11.67
CA GLY A 164 -9.53 15.36 10.31
C GLY A 164 -10.55 16.50 10.21
N ALA A 165 -11.05 17.05 11.31
CA ALA A 165 -12.00 18.15 11.27
C ALA A 165 -11.35 19.42 10.69
N LEU A 166 -12.08 20.14 9.84
CA LEU A 166 -11.70 21.50 9.46
C LEU A 166 -11.92 22.40 10.69
N LEU A 167 -10.83 22.97 11.22
CA LEU A 167 -10.88 23.85 12.39
C LEU A 167 -11.09 25.30 11.99
N LYS A 168 -10.48 25.70 10.86
CA LYS A 168 -10.51 27.07 10.37
C LYS A 168 -10.49 27.10 8.85
N ALA A 169 -11.43 27.83 8.28
CA ALA A 169 -11.34 28.33 6.92
C ALA A 169 -11.11 29.85 6.96
N THR A 170 -10.10 30.32 6.22
CA THR A 170 -9.68 31.72 6.26
C THR A 170 -10.71 32.62 5.57
N ARG A 171 -11.06 33.76 6.20
CA ARG A 171 -11.90 34.84 5.63
C ARG A 171 -13.28 34.38 5.11
N ILE A 172 -13.92 33.41 5.78
CA ILE A 172 -15.23 32.89 5.36
C ILE A 172 -16.44 33.77 5.75
N SER A 173 -16.21 34.85 6.49
CA SER A 173 -17.29 35.74 6.95
C SER A 173 -18.13 36.25 5.77
N GLY A 174 -19.46 36.17 5.89
CA GLY A 174 -20.40 36.58 4.85
C GLY A 174 -20.71 35.50 3.79
N MET A 175 -20.02 34.35 3.79
CA MET A 175 -20.43 33.23 2.93
C MET A 175 -21.74 32.61 3.43
N ARG A 176 -22.69 32.45 2.52
CA ARG A 176 -23.96 31.75 2.79
C ARG A 176 -23.78 30.25 2.56
N ASN A 177 -24.49 29.43 3.33
CA ASN A 177 -24.54 27.97 3.17
C ASN A 177 -23.17 27.26 3.26
N PHE A 178 -22.21 27.83 3.98
CA PHE A 178 -20.94 27.17 4.27
C PHE A 178 -20.96 26.57 5.68
N ASN A 179 -20.89 25.25 5.76
CA ASN A 179 -20.74 24.54 7.03
C ASN A 179 -19.36 23.88 7.09
N VAL A 180 -18.53 24.33 8.03
CA VAL A 180 -17.16 23.83 8.26
C VAL A 180 -17.13 22.31 8.43
N ASN A 181 -18.17 21.71 9.01
CA ASN A 181 -18.25 20.28 9.27
C ASN A 181 -18.33 19.43 7.98
N ASP A 182 -18.74 20.00 6.86
CA ASP A 182 -18.87 19.29 5.58
C ASP A 182 -17.52 19.14 4.86
N PHE A 183 -16.49 19.86 5.33
CA PHE A 183 -15.20 20.02 4.67
C PHE A 183 -14.03 19.41 5.46
N GLY A 184 -14.29 18.49 6.38
CA GLY A 184 -13.23 17.68 7.01
C GLY A 184 -12.45 16.84 6.00
N LEU A 185 -11.25 16.38 6.38
CA LEU A 185 -10.44 15.49 5.56
C LEU A 185 -11.17 14.18 5.27
N LEU A 186 -10.94 13.63 4.07
CA LEU A 186 -11.51 12.35 3.69
C LEU A 186 -10.75 11.22 4.40
N PRO A 187 -11.40 10.45 5.30
CA PRO A 187 -10.72 9.40 6.06
C PRO A 187 -10.38 8.18 5.20
N MET A 188 -9.37 7.43 5.64
CA MET A 188 -8.96 6.14 5.10
C MET A 188 -9.02 5.07 6.20
N LYS A 189 -9.21 3.80 5.83
CA LYS A 189 -9.08 2.69 6.80
C LYS A 189 -7.61 2.59 7.20
N VAL A 190 -7.35 2.57 8.50
CA VAL A 190 -6.01 2.37 9.08
C VAL A 190 -6.10 1.38 10.23
N ALA A 191 -5.08 0.56 10.37
CA ALA A 191 -4.93 -0.37 11.47
C ALA A 191 -3.45 -0.58 11.80
N THR A 192 -3.18 -1.26 12.91
CA THR A 192 -1.82 -1.65 13.30
C THR A 192 -1.75 -3.14 13.54
N TRP A 193 -0.68 -3.79 13.11
CA TRP A 193 -0.38 -5.19 13.43
C TRP A 193 1.12 -5.34 13.71
N GLY A 194 1.47 -5.83 14.90
CA GLY A 194 2.86 -5.87 15.36
C GLY A 194 3.51 -4.48 15.28
N PRO A 195 4.66 -4.33 14.59
CA PRO A 195 5.33 -3.03 14.40
C PRO A 195 4.80 -2.24 13.20
N PHE A 196 3.80 -2.76 12.47
CA PHE A 196 3.36 -2.18 11.19
C PHE A 196 2.11 -1.32 11.33
N VAL A 197 2.09 -0.26 10.54
CA VAL A 197 0.89 0.52 10.25
C VAL A 197 0.39 0.16 8.86
N LEU A 198 -0.90 -0.17 8.75
CA LEU A 198 -1.52 -0.62 7.52
C LEU A 198 -2.61 0.34 7.05
N LEU A 199 -2.72 0.55 5.75
CA LEU A 199 -3.82 1.26 5.10
C LEU A 199 -4.62 0.34 4.19
N ASN A 200 -5.92 0.57 4.11
CA ASN A 200 -6.78 -0.02 3.11
C ASN A 200 -7.55 1.12 2.40
N LEU A 201 -7.39 1.20 1.08
CA LEU A 201 -7.92 2.27 0.22
C LEU A 201 -9.27 1.89 -0.43
N GLU A 202 -9.89 0.79 0.00
CA GLU A 202 -11.10 0.31 -0.62
C GLU A 202 -12.22 1.32 -0.42
N LYS A 203 -12.90 1.66 -1.52
CA LYS A 203 -14.00 2.63 -1.57
C LYS A 203 -15.28 2.05 -0.99
N GLU A 204 -15.25 1.61 0.26
CA GLU A 204 -16.48 1.31 1.00
C GLU A 204 -16.93 2.53 1.80
N ASN A 205 -18.25 2.66 1.97
CA ASN A 205 -18.84 3.60 2.89
C ASN A 205 -18.27 3.30 4.29
N LEU A 206 -17.31 4.13 4.72
CA LEU A 206 -16.72 4.07 6.05
C LEU A 206 -17.83 4.27 7.09
N SER A 207 -18.48 3.18 7.49
CA SER A 207 -19.15 3.16 8.78
C SER A 207 -18.08 3.42 9.82
N LYS A 208 -18.31 4.39 10.72
CA LYS A 208 -17.36 4.89 11.73
C LYS A 208 -16.95 3.85 12.79
N LYS A 209 -17.01 2.56 12.47
CA LYS A 209 -16.54 1.51 13.38
C LYS A 209 -15.02 1.45 13.30
N GLU A 210 -14.38 1.60 14.45
CA GLU A 210 -12.95 1.38 14.61
C GLU A 210 -12.61 -0.05 14.15
N VAL A 211 -11.55 -0.18 13.36
CA VAL A 211 -11.06 -1.49 12.92
C VAL A 211 -10.23 -2.06 14.06
N ASP A 212 -10.70 -3.15 14.65
CA ASP A 212 -9.98 -3.91 15.69
C ASP A 212 -8.73 -4.59 15.08
N SER A 213 -7.59 -4.50 15.77
CA SER A 213 -6.32 -5.13 15.42
C SER A 213 -6.41 -6.66 15.23
N HIS A 214 -7.36 -7.34 15.88
CA HIS A 214 -7.59 -8.77 15.66
C HIS A 214 -8.27 -9.08 14.32
N ASN A 215 -9.05 -8.14 13.79
CA ASN A 215 -9.68 -8.32 12.48
C ASN A 215 -8.66 -8.07 11.35
N VAL A 216 -7.76 -7.09 11.50
CA VAL A 216 -6.76 -6.81 10.45
C VAL A 216 -5.78 -7.96 10.25
N SER A 217 -5.36 -8.67 11.31
CA SER A 217 -4.42 -9.79 11.16
C SER A 217 -5.01 -10.90 10.29
N LYS A 218 -6.27 -11.25 10.53
CA LYS A 218 -6.98 -12.28 9.78
C LYS A 218 -7.29 -11.82 8.35
N GLU A 219 -7.67 -10.56 8.16
CA GLU A 219 -7.95 -10.00 6.83
C GLU A 219 -6.68 -9.85 5.97
N TRP A 220 -5.54 -9.54 6.60
CA TRP A 220 -4.29 -9.30 5.89
C TRP A 220 -3.45 -10.57 5.70
N LEU A 221 -3.27 -11.35 6.77
CA LEU A 221 -2.34 -12.48 6.83
C LEU A 221 -3.05 -13.84 6.95
N GLY A 222 -4.35 -13.86 7.17
CA GLY A 222 -5.10 -15.11 7.36
C GLY A 222 -4.48 -15.99 8.45
N SER A 223 -4.13 -17.24 8.08
CA SER A 223 -3.56 -18.22 9.00
C SER A 223 -2.06 -18.01 9.28
N SER A 224 -1.35 -17.19 8.52
CA SER A 224 0.09 -16.98 8.73
C SER A 224 0.41 -16.01 9.86
N SER A 225 -0.58 -15.25 10.35
CA SER A 225 -0.36 -14.25 11.40
C SER A 225 0.26 -14.85 12.66
N GLU A 226 -0.18 -16.06 13.03
CA GLU A 226 0.36 -16.78 14.19
C GLU A 226 1.82 -17.16 13.95
N ILE A 227 2.13 -17.72 12.78
CA ILE A 227 3.50 -18.10 12.39
C ILE A 227 4.43 -16.90 12.50
N LEU A 228 4.05 -15.75 11.93
CA LEU A 228 4.89 -14.56 11.98
C LEU A 228 5.08 -14.05 13.41
N SER A 229 4.00 -14.01 14.21
CA SER A 229 4.09 -13.59 15.61
C SER A 229 4.97 -14.50 16.47
N THR A 230 4.82 -15.83 16.36
CA THR A 230 5.67 -16.82 17.06
C THR A 230 7.13 -16.75 16.64
N ASN A 231 7.43 -16.27 15.43
CA ASN A 231 8.79 -16.05 14.93
C ASN A 231 9.32 -14.62 15.19
N GLY A 232 8.69 -13.89 16.11
CA GLY A 232 9.18 -12.60 16.62
C GLY A 232 8.82 -11.40 15.75
N VAL A 233 7.78 -11.51 14.90
CA VAL A 233 7.18 -10.37 14.22
C VAL A 233 6.00 -9.87 15.04
N ASP A 234 6.32 -9.06 16.05
CA ASP A 234 5.34 -8.49 16.99
C ASP A 234 5.73 -7.07 17.40
N SER A 235 4.98 -6.49 18.33
CA SER A 235 5.19 -5.11 18.83
C SER A 235 6.47 -4.90 19.64
N SER A 236 7.25 -5.94 19.93
CA SER A 236 8.56 -5.83 20.57
C SER A 236 9.66 -5.39 19.59
N LEU A 237 9.42 -5.51 18.29
CA LEU A 237 10.36 -5.05 17.26
C LEU A 237 10.50 -3.53 17.30
N SER A 238 11.75 -3.06 17.29
CA SER A 238 12.08 -1.64 17.17
C SER A 238 12.52 -1.28 15.76
N TYR A 239 12.20 -0.06 15.35
CA TYR A 239 12.63 0.44 14.05
C TYR A 239 14.11 0.83 14.09
N VAL A 240 14.90 0.22 13.19
CA VAL A 240 16.34 0.50 13.09
C VAL A 240 16.64 1.46 11.95
N CYS A 241 16.23 1.11 10.72
CA CYS A 241 16.45 1.95 9.55
C CYS A 241 15.50 1.58 8.40
N ARG A 242 15.34 2.51 7.46
CA ARG A 242 14.67 2.29 6.17
C ARG A 242 15.67 2.53 5.06
N ARG A 243 15.64 1.67 4.06
CA ARG A 243 16.38 1.83 2.80
C ARG A 243 15.38 1.88 1.66
N GLU A 244 15.58 2.84 0.76
CA GLU A 244 14.69 3.05 -0.38
C GLU A 244 15.50 2.92 -1.67
N TYR A 245 14.93 2.19 -2.61
CA TYR A 245 15.52 1.97 -3.92
C TYR A 245 14.44 2.22 -4.98
N THR A 246 14.76 3.03 -5.98
CA THR A 246 13.94 3.11 -7.19
C THR A 246 14.43 2.04 -8.15
N ILE A 247 13.56 1.09 -8.48
CA ILE A 247 13.86 0.00 -9.40
C ILE A 247 12.98 0.18 -10.63
N GLU A 248 13.59 0.36 -11.80
CA GLU A 248 12.88 0.56 -13.07
C GLU A 248 12.38 -0.77 -13.64
N CYS A 249 11.54 -1.47 -12.88
CA CYS A 249 10.89 -2.70 -13.31
C CYS A 249 9.43 -2.73 -12.87
N ASN A 250 8.63 -3.61 -13.48
CA ASN A 250 7.30 -3.90 -12.96
C ASN A 250 7.43 -4.57 -11.58
N TRP A 251 6.58 -4.21 -10.63
CA TRP A 251 6.63 -4.75 -9.26
C TRP A 251 6.53 -6.26 -9.20
N LYS A 252 5.78 -6.88 -10.12
CA LYS A 252 5.66 -8.34 -10.20
C LYS A 252 7.00 -9.00 -10.47
N VAL A 253 7.90 -8.39 -11.24
CA VAL A 253 9.25 -8.93 -11.47
C VAL A 253 10.03 -9.03 -10.16
N PHE A 254 9.87 -8.03 -9.28
CA PHE A 254 10.50 -8.06 -7.96
C PHE A 254 9.91 -9.18 -7.09
N CYS A 255 8.58 -9.34 -7.10
CA CYS A 255 7.91 -10.43 -6.39
C CYS A 255 8.32 -11.80 -6.94
N ASP A 256 8.33 -11.98 -8.26
CA ASP A 256 8.72 -13.22 -8.93
C ASP A 256 10.16 -13.61 -8.56
N ASN A 257 11.09 -12.64 -8.48
CA ASN A 257 12.46 -12.89 -8.02
C ASN A 257 12.51 -13.39 -6.57
N TYR A 258 11.66 -12.86 -5.69
CA TYR A 258 11.61 -13.29 -4.28
C TYR A 258 10.96 -14.67 -4.14
N LEU A 259 9.98 -14.99 -4.98
CA LEU A 259 9.15 -16.20 -4.93
C LEU A 259 9.69 -17.37 -5.77
N ASP A 260 10.92 -17.28 -6.28
CA ASP A 260 11.49 -18.28 -7.19
C ASP A 260 11.99 -19.56 -6.51
N GLY A 261 11.63 -19.80 -5.24
CA GLY A 261 12.06 -20.98 -4.51
C GLY A 261 13.54 -20.98 -4.13
N GLY A 262 14.20 -19.81 -4.18
CA GLY A 262 15.64 -19.70 -3.96
C GLY A 262 16.48 -20.16 -5.16
N TYR A 263 15.87 -20.37 -6.32
CA TYR A 263 16.51 -20.88 -7.53
C TYR A 263 17.70 -20.01 -7.97
N HIS A 264 17.57 -18.69 -7.92
CA HIS A 264 18.66 -17.77 -8.29
C HIS A 264 19.78 -17.67 -7.24
N VAL A 265 19.50 -18.00 -5.97
CA VAL A 265 20.38 -17.71 -4.82
C VAL A 265 21.79 -18.29 -4.95
N PRO A 266 21.99 -19.60 -5.26
CA PRO A 266 23.33 -20.16 -5.39
C PRO A 266 24.17 -19.51 -6.51
N TYR A 267 23.53 -18.99 -7.57
CA TYR A 267 24.23 -18.32 -8.66
C TYR A 267 24.52 -16.84 -8.36
N ALA A 268 23.50 -16.07 -7.98
CA ALA A 268 23.57 -14.62 -7.81
C ALA A 268 24.11 -14.18 -6.44
N HIS A 269 23.96 -15.01 -5.41
CA HIS A 269 24.21 -14.64 -4.02
C HIS A 269 25.07 -15.69 -3.29
N LYS A 270 26.27 -15.98 -3.81
CA LYS A 270 27.20 -16.98 -3.25
C LYS A 270 27.39 -16.89 -1.73
N GLY A 271 27.49 -15.66 -1.21
CA GLY A 271 27.60 -15.42 0.23
C GLY A 271 26.38 -15.89 1.02
N LEU A 272 25.17 -15.55 0.55
CA LEU A 272 23.91 -15.99 1.17
C LEU A 272 23.73 -17.50 1.06
N ALA A 273 23.99 -18.07 -0.12
CA ALA A 273 23.85 -19.50 -0.38
C ALA A 273 24.64 -20.35 0.61
N SER A 274 25.85 -19.92 1.00
CA SER A 274 26.69 -20.64 1.97
C SER A 274 26.06 -20.78 3.37
N GLY A 275 25.12 -19.90 3.72
CA GLY A 275 24.40 -19.89 5.00
C GLY A 275 23.11 -20.71 5.01
N LEU A 276 22.67 -21.22 3.87
CA LEU A 276 21.35 -21.84 3.66
C LEU A 276 21.47 -23.32 3.27
N LYS A 277 20.57 -24.15 3.80
CA LYS A 277 20.35 -25.52 3.35
C LYS A 277 19.32 -25.48 2.24
N LEU A 278 19.75 -25.19 1.02
CA LEU A 278 18.85 -24.96 -0.13
C LEU A 278 17.91 -26.16 -0.39
N ASP A 279 18.36 -27.39 -0.14
CA ASP A 279 17.52 -28.60 -0.27
C ASP A 279 16.35 -28.66 0.74
N SER A 280 16.36 -27.81 1.77
CA SER A 280 15.27 -27.66 2.74
C SER A 280 14.30 -26.53 2.41
N TYR A 281 14.48 -25.87 1.27
CA TYR A 281 13.57 -24.80 0.85
C TYR A 281 12.16 -25.37 0.66
N SER A 282 11.17 -24.71 1.23
CA SER A 282 9.77 -25.08 1.09
C SER A 282 8.89 -23.86 0.97
N ILE A 283 7.82 -23.99 0.19
CA ILE A 283 6.79 -22.96 0.03
C ILE A 283 5.47 -23.56 0.49
N THR A 284 4.85 -22.91 1.47
CA THR A 284 3.47 -23.20 1.88
C THR A 284 2.59 -22.07 1.37
N VAL A 285 1.58 -22.41 0.57
CA VAL A 285 0.62 -21.44 0.02
C VAL A 285 -0.69 -21.55 0.79
N TRP A 286 -1.19 -20.43 1.28
CA TRP A 286 -2.54 -20.30 1.84
C TRP A 286 -3.40 -19.39 0.95
N THR A 287 -4.64 -19.16 1.35
CA THR A 287 -5.62 -18.39 0.58
C THR A 287 -5.19 -16.95 0.32
N LEU A 288 -4.49 -16.31 1.26
CA LEU A 288 -4.15 -14.88 1.22
C LEU A 288 -2.66 -14.61 1.02
N ASP A 289 -1.80 -15.60 1.29
CA ASP A 289 -0.35 -15.42 1.29
C ASP A 289 0.41 -16.74 1.04
N GLY A 290 1.73 -16.62 0.93
CA GLY A 290 2.64 -17.76 0.85
C GLY A 290 3.84 -17.54 1.76
N HIS A 291 4.24 -18.58 2.49
CA HIS A 291 5.43 -18.57 3.34
C HIS A 291 6.49 -19.47 2.73
N GLN A 292 7.66 -18.87 2.52
CA GLN A 292 8.86 -19.57 2.11
C GLN A 292 9.76 -19.76 3.32
N SER A 293 10.19 -20.99 3.58
CA SER A 293 11.11 -21.31 4.67
C SER A 293 12.32 -22.08 4.14
N CYS A 294 13.48 -21.82 4.73
CA CYS A 294 14.73 -22.51 4.39
C CYS A 294 15.58 -22.64 5.66
N GLY A 295 16.09 -23.84 5.92
CA GLY A 295 16.96 -24.10 7.05
C GLY A 295 18.32 -23.41 6.90
N SER A 296 18.95 -23.07 8.03
CA SER A 296 20.32 -22.57 8.03
C SER A 296 21.34 -23.71 8.11
N THR A 297 22.52 -23.51 7.52
CA THR A 297 23.68 -24.40 7.68
C THR A 297 24.29 -24.32 9.09
N ARG A 298 24.05 -23.24 9.84
CA ARG A 298 24.49 -23.14 11.24
C ARG A 298 23.51 -23.85 12.15
N THR A 299 23.97 -24.89 12.83
CA THR A 299 23.28 -25.47 13.99
C THR A 299 23.17 -24.38 15.06
N GLN A 300 21.96 -23.84 15.29
CA GLN A 300 21.71 -23.22 16.58
C GLN A 300 21.73 -24.36 17.61
N GLN A 301 22.85 -24.51 18.33
CA GLN A 301 22.78 -25.08 19.66
C GLN A 301 21.86 -24.18 20.48
N MET A 302 20.59 -24.55 20.58
CA MET A 302 19.79 -24.14 21.72
C MET A 302 20.41 -24.83 22.93
N SER A 303 21.41 -24.19 23.53
CA SER A 303 21.76 -24.45 24.92
C SER A 303 20.59 -23.92 25.75
N SER A 304 19.64 -24.81 26.00
CA SER A 304 18.73 -24.72 27.13
C SER A 304 19.58 -24.70 28.39
N ASN A 305 19.87 -23.51 28.92
CA ASN A 305 20.25 -23.37 30.31
C ASN A 305 19.25 -22.42 30.96
N ILE A 306 18.64 -23.00 32.00
CA ILE A 306 17.67 -22.49 32.97
C ILE A 306 18.08 -21.11 33.51
#